data_AF-X0ZRV8-F1
#
_entry.id   AF-X0ZRV8-F1
#
_cell.length_a   1.000
_cell.length_b   1.000
_cell.length_c   1.000
_cell.angle_alpha   90.00
_cell.angle_beta   90.00
_cell.angle_gamma   90.00
#
_symmetry.space_group_name_H-M   'P 1'
#
loop_
_entity.id
_entity.type
_entity.pdbx_description
1 polymer ?
#
loop_
_entity_poly.entity_id
_entity_poly.type
_entity_poly.pdbx_seq_one_letter_code
_entity_poly.pdbx_strand_id
1 'polypeptide(L)'
;MTEEEIELSNIARNGTDAKFSRRAQVILASNIRTPVKQIAKVIGYSNLQVRRTLHSFNSEGIDGIRPNYQGGRPPTFDEKQRRAVVELAESHPKDLGYPLSQWSLSQIQLVLIKEGKISY
;
A
#
# COMPACT_ATOMS: atom_id res chain seq x y z
N MET A 1 -7.02 -3.15 34.88
CA MET A 1 -6.55 -3.18 33.49
C MET A 1 -7.76 -3.44 32.62
N THR A 2 -8.08 -2.51 31.73
CA THR A 2 -9.20 -2.68 30.80
C THR A 2 -8.80 -3.70 29.72
N GLU A 3 -9.77 -4.35 29.10
CA GLU A 3 -9.54 -5.34 28.04
C GLU A 3 -8.73 -4.74 26.87
N GLU A 4 -8.99 -3.47 26.57
CA GLU A 4 -8.27 -2.66 25.58
C GLU A 4 -6.77 -2.50 25.89
N GLU A 5 -6.39 -2.35 27.17
CA GLU A 5 -4.98 -2.23 27.56
C GLU A 5 -4.20 -3.53 27.33
N ILE A 6 -4.87 -4.67 27.56
CA ILE A 6 -4.28 -6.00 27.34
C ILE A 6 -4.07 -6.23 25.84
N GLU A 7 -5.07 -5.90 25.02
CA GLU A 7 -4.98 -6.00 23.56
C GLU A 7 -3.88 -5.10 23.00
N LEU A 8 -3.82 -3.84 23.44
CA LEU A 8 -2.81 -2.88 23.03
C LEU A 8 -1.38 -3.33 23.42
N SER A 9 -1.23 -3.91 24.62
CA SER A 9 0.02 -4.51 25.09
C SER A 9 0.46 -5.69 24.23
N ASN A 10 -0.48 -6.56 23.84
CA ASN A 10 -0.21 -7.68 22.93
C ASN A 10 0.22 -7.19 21.54
N ILE A 11 -0.46 -6.19 20.97
CA ILE A 11 -0.10 -5.59 19.69
C ILE A 11 1.30 -4.97 19.75
N ALA A 12 1.60 -4.22 20.80
CA ALA A 12 2.89 -3.54 20.95
C ALA A 12 4.09 -4.51 21.06
N ARG A 13 3.87 -5.70 21.63
CA ARG A 13 4.92 -6.71 21.89
C ARG A 13 5.03 -7.78 20.80
N ASN A 14 3.88 -8.27 20.32
CA ASN A 14 3.80 -9.45 19.45
C ASN A 14 3.22 -9.13 18.06
N GLY A 15 2.87 -7.87 17.78
CA GLY A 15 2.29 -7.49 16.49
C GLY A 15 3.27 -7.70 15.33
N THR A 16 2.79 -8.37 14.28
CA THR A 16 3.56 -8.66 13.05
C THR A 16 3.81 -7.42 12.21
N ASP A 17 2.89 -6.46 12.21
CA ASP A 17 3.04 -5.18 11.53
C ASP A 17 3.81 -4.17 12.39
N ALA A 18 5.05 -3.88 11.99
CA ALA A 18 5.91 -2.91 12.66
C ALA A 18 5.29 -1.51 12.84
N LYS A 19 4.47 -1.02 11.89
CA LYS A 19 3.82 0.29 12.03
C LYS A 19 2.70 0.24 13.07
N PHE A 20 1.95 -0.86 13.10
CA PHE A 20 0.88 -1.04 14.07
C PHE A 20 1.45 -1.18 15.48
N SER A 21 2.48 -2.01 15.67
CA SER A 21 3.16 -2.22 16.95
C SER A 21 3.77 -0.92 17.49
N ARG A 22 4.44 -0.12 16.65
CA ARG A 22 4.99 1.19 17.06
C ARG A 22 3.91 2.19 17.46
N ARG A 23 2.78 2.22 16.77
CA ARG A 23 1.65 3.08 17.15
C ARG A 23 1.02 2.63 18.47
N ALA A 24 0.90 1.33 18.72
CA ALA A 24 0.46 0.82 20.02
C ALA A 24 1.43 1.20 21.16
N GLN A 25 2.75 1.16 20.91
CA GLN A 25 3.76 1.64 21.87
C GLN A 25 3.62 3.13 22.19
N VAL A 26 3.24 3.97 21.22
CA VAL A 26 2.93 5.40 21.45
C VAL A 26 1.80 5.55 22.46
N ILE A 27 0.71 4.79 22.28
CA ILE A 27 -0.47 4.86 23.17
C ILE A 27 -0.10 4.35 24.58
N LEU A 28 0.60 3.22 24.69
CA LEU A 28 1.08 2.69 25.98
C LEU A 28 1.98 3.70 26.72
N ALA A 29 2.91 4.35 26.01
CA ALA A 29 3.78 5.36 26.61
C ALA A 29 2.98 6.60 27.08
N SER A 30 1.92 6.97 26.36
CA SER A 30 1.02 8.05 26.73
C SER A 30 0.15 7.70 27.95
N ASN A 31 -0.27 6.44 28.12
CA ASN A 31 -1.01 6.01 29.30
C ASN A 31 -0.19 6.17 30.60
N ILE A 32 1.14 6.04 30.50
CA ILE A 32 2.08 6.29 31.62
C ILE A 32 2.41 7.80 31.77
N ARG A 33 1.66 8.68 31.07
CA ARG A 33 1.84 10.15 31.07
C ARG A 33 3.22 10.62 30.58
N THR A 34 3.88 9.85 29.73
CA THR A 34 5.15 10.25 29.13
C THR A 34 4.94 11.45 28.19
N PRO A 35 5.77 12.51 28.26
CA PRO A 35 5.58 13.67 27.39
C PRO A 35 5.81 13.32 25.91
N VAL A 36 4.98 13.88 25.03
CA VAL A 36 5.01 13.65 23.57
C VAL A 36 6.42 13.77 22.97
N LYS A 37 7.21 14.76 23.42
CA LYS A 37 8.59 14.97 22.94
C LYS A 37 9.52 13.79 23.26
N GLN A 38 9.34 13.18 24.42
CA GLN A 38 10.13 12.02 24.85
C GLN A 38 9.67 10.76 24.11
N ILE A 39 8.36 10.56 23.95
CA ILE A 39 7.80 9.48 23.14
C ILE A 39 8.35 9.55 21.71
N ALA A 40 8.32 10.72 21.10
CA ALA A 40 8.87 10.98 19.77
C ALA A 40 10.35 10.58 19.67
N LYS A 41 11.16 10.94 20.67
CA LYS A 41 12.60 10.63 20.71
C LYS A 41 12.87 9.13 20.86
N VAL A 42 12.11 8.42 21.70
CA VAL A 42 12.30 6.98 21.96
C VAL A 42 11.83 6.13 20.78
N ILE A 43 10.67 6.45 20.21
CA ILE A 43 10.04 5.66 19.13
C ILE A 43 10.59 6.04 17.74
N GLY A 44 11.22 7.22 17.62
CA GLY A 44 11.75 7.73 16.35
C GLY A 44 10.68 8.34 15.44
N TYR A 45 9.58 8.82 16.02
CA TYR A 45 8.51 9.52 15.30
C TYR A 45 8.64 11.04 15.44
N SER A 46 8.04 11.78 14.52
CA SER A 46 7.89 13.23 14.71
C SER A 46 6.83 13.53 15.77
N ASN A 47 6.96 14.68 16.44
CA ASN A 47 5.95 15.14 17.41
C ASN A 47 4.53 15.25 16.80
N LEU A 48 4.43 15.49 15.49
CA LEU A 48 3.15 15.53 14.77
C LEU A 48 2.55 14.12 14.62
N GLN A 49 3.37 13.14 14.27
CA GLN A 49 2.92 11.75 14.14
C GLN A 49 2.43 11.21 15.48
N VAL A 50 3.14 11.46 16.57
CA VAL A 50 2.70 11.06 17.93
C VAL A 50 1.32 11.64 18.25
N ARG A 51 1.11 12.95 18.02
CA ARG A 51 -0.20 13.59 18.25
C ARG A 51 -1.30 13.04 17.35
N ARG A 52 -1.01 12.77 16.08
CA ARG A 52 -1.98 12.16 15.15
C ARG A 52 -2.39 10.78 15.63
N THR A 53 -1.44 9.93 16.01
CA THR A 53 -1.72 8.59 16.55
C THR A 53 -2.60 8.67 17.80
N LEU A 54 -2.30 9.58 18.74
CA LEU A 54 -3.11 9.80 19.93
C LEU A 54 -4.52 10.29 19.60
N HIS A 55 -4.65 11.21 18.64
CA HIS A 55 -5.95 11.72 18.24
C HIS A 55 -6.79 10.63 17.56
N SER A 56 -6.21 9.84 16.66
CA SER A 56 -6.88 8.71 16.01
C SER A 56 -7.29 7.63 17.02
N PHE A 57 -6.46 7.36 18.03
CA PHE A 57 -6.84 6.46 19.12
C PHE A 57 -8.03 7.01 19.93
N ASN A 58 -8.03 8.30 20.26
CA ASN A 58 -9.13 8.91 21.01
C ASN A 58 -10.45 8.98 20.20
N SER A 59 -10.40 8.99 18.87
CA SER A 59 -11.59 9.04 18.03
C SER A 59 -12.16 7.66 17.69
N GLU A 60 -11.29 6.67 17.42
CA GLU A 60 -11.67 5.37 16.83
C GLU A 60 -11.10 4.17 17.62
N GLY A 61 -10.45 4.40 18.76
CA GLY A 61 -9.85 3.34 19.58
C GLY A 61 -8.68 2.63 18.88
N ILE A 62 -8.60 1.32 19.05
CA ILE A 62 -7.53 0.48 18.47
C ILE A 62 -7.58 0.50 16.94
N ASP A 63 -8.77 0.58 16.34
CA ASP A 63 -8.91 0.64 14.88
C ASP A 63 -8.30 1.92 14.31
N GLY A 64 -8.39 3.04 15.03
CA GLY A 64 -7.81 4.33 14.59
C GLY A 64 -6.29 4.31 14.47
N ILE A 65 -5.60 3.44 15.20
CA ILE A 65 -4.15 3.30 15.09
C ILE A 65 -3.72 2.27 14.06
N ARG A 66 -4.66 1.49 13.50
CA ARG A 66 -4.37 0.50 12.46
C ARG A 66 -3.82 1.21 11.21
N PRO A 67 -2.68 0.77 10.65
CA PRO A 67 -2.15 1.37 9.44
C PRO A 67 -3.10 1.14 8.27
N ASN A 68 -3.56 2.21 7.64
CA ASN A 68 -4.29 2.14 6.40
C ASN A 68 -3.30 1.95 5.24
N TYR A 69 -3.06 0.70 4.86
CA TYR A 69 -2.33 0.37 3.65
C TYR A 69 -3.26 0.51 2.46
N GLN A 70 -3.38 1.74 1.97
CA GLN A 70 -3.93 1.92 0.64
C GLN A 70 -2.92 1.33 -0.35
N GLY A 71 -3.41 0.47 -1.23
CA GLY A 71 -2.59 -0.09 -2.30
C GLY A 71 -1.99 1.01 -3.17
N GLY A 72 -1.18 0.60 -4.15
CA GLY A 72 -0.70 1.53 -5.17
C GLY A 72 -1.84 2.09 -6.03
N ARG A 73 -1.46 2.96 -6.96
CA ARG A 73 -2.35 3.39 -8.05
C ARG A 73 -2.96 2.13 -8.69
N PRO A 74 -4.29 2.09 -8.91
CA PRO A 74 -4.91 0.99 -9.64
C PRO A 74 -4.15 0.72 -10.96
N PRO A 75 -3.95 -0.55 -11.34
CA PRO A 75 -3.22 -0.88 -12.54
C PRO A 75 -3.90 -0.25 -13.77
N THR A 76 -3.10 0.35 -14.66
CA THR A 76 -3.62 0.97 -15.89
C THR A 76 -4.23 -0.04 -16.86
N PHE A 77 -3.76 -1.29 -16.81
CA PHE A 77 -4.23 -2.38 -17.65
C PHE A 77 -4.84 -3.48 -16.80
N ASP A 78 -6.03 -3.91 -17.20
CA ASP A 78 -6.68 -5.09 -16.66
C ASP A 78 -5.97 -6.37 -17.12
N GLU A 79 -6.21 -7.49 -16.46
CA GLU A 79 -5.57 -8.77 -16.75
C GLU A 79 -5.82 -9.23 -18.19
N LYS A 80 -7.04 -9.02 -18.71
CA LYS A 80 -7.39 -9.32 -20.10
C LYS A 80 -6.54 -8.52 -21.09
N GLN A 81 -6.30 -7.25 -20.79
CA GLN A 81 -5.48 -6.37 -21.64
C GLN A 81 -4.01 -6.80 -21.60
N ARG A 82 -3.50 -7.18 -20.42
CA ARG A 82 -2.15 -7.72 -20.28
C ARG A 82 -1.95 -9.00 -21.07
N ARG A 83 -2.91 -9.93 -21.01
CA ARG A 83 -2.86 -11.18 -21.80
C ARG A 83 -2.82 -10.90 -23.29
N ALA A 84 -3.64 -9.96 -23.78
CA ALA A 84 -3.60 -9.55 -25.18
C ALA A 84 -2.25 -8.94 -25.60
N VAL A 85 -1.62 -8.15 -24.73
CA VAL A 85 -0.27 -7.61 -24.98
C VAL A 85 0.76 -8.73 -25.10
N VAL A 86 0.73 -9.69 -24.17
CA VAL A 86 1.67 -10.82 -24.15
C VAL A 86 1.48 -11.72 -25.37
N GLU A 87 0.24 -12.11 -25.67
CA GLU A 87 -0.09 -12.95 -26.82
C GLU A 87 0.37 -12.31 -28.14
N LEU A 88 0.12 -11.01 -28.32
CA LEU A 88 0.59 -10.29 -29.50
C LEU A 88 2.12 -10.22 -29.54
N ALA A 89 2.77 -9.94 -28.42
CA ALA A 89 4.23 -9.84 -28.36
C ALA A 89 4.95 -11.17 -28.63
N GLU A 90 4.34 -12.30 -28.27
CA GLU A 90 4.87 -13.66 -28.52
C GLU A 90 4.71 -14.08 -29.99
N SER A 91 3.69 -13.58 -30.68
CA SER A 91 3.49 -13.84 -32.11
C SER A 91 4.54 -13.14 -32.98
N HIS A 92 4.91 -13.72 -34.14
CA HIS A 92 5.81 -13.05 -35.07
C HIS A 92 5.01 -12.11 -36.00
N PRO A 93 5.40 -10.83 -36.19
CA PRO A 93 4.62 -9.88 -37.00
C PRO A 93 4.38 -10.35 -38.45
N LYS A 94 5.37 -11.02 -39.04
CA LYS A 94 5.27 -11.62 -40.38
C LYS A 94 4.15 -12.66 -40.49
N ASP A 95 3.95 -13.46 -39.46
CA ASP A 95 2.90 -14.50 -39.44
C ASP A 95 1.50 -13.87 -39.41
N LEU A 96 1.41 -12.64 -38.90
CA LEU A 96 0.19 -11.82 -38.86
C LEU A 96 0.06 -10.87 -40.06
N GLY A 97 0.92 -11.01 -41.07
CA GLY A 97 0.85 -10.23 -42.31
C GLY A 97 1.43 -8.81 -42.22
N TYR A 98 2.16 -8.48 -41.16
CA TYR A 98 2.83 -7.20 -41.04
C TYR A 98 4.24 -7.25 -41.66
N PRO A 99 4.67 -6.21 -42.40
CA PRO A 99 6.00 -6.14 -43.01
C PRO A 99 7.08 -5.75 -41.98
N LEU A 100 7.09 -6.42 -40.82
CA LEU A 100 7.95 -6.12 -39.69
C LEU A 100 8.73 -7.38 -39.30
N SER A 101 10.00 -7.22 -38.95
CA SER A 101 10.84 -8.33 -38.50
C SER A 101 10.60 -8.68 -37.03
N GLN A 102 10.28 -7.70 -36.19
CA GLN A 102 9.99 -7.86 -34.76
C GLN A 102 8.98 -6.80 -34.33
N TRP A 103 8.29 -7.05 -33.22
CA TRP A 103 7.39 -6.07 -32.63
C TRP A 103 8.15 -4.95 -31.92
N SER A 104 7.80 -3.70 -32.20
CA SER A 104 8.06 -2.59 -31.28
C SER A 104 6.89 -2.39 -30.32
N LEU A 105 7.14 -1.76 -29.17
CA LEU A 105 6.10 -1.39 -28.20
C LEU A 105 5.01 -0.51 -28.83
N SER A 106 5.39 0.46 -29.67
CA SER A 106 4.44 1.35 -30.35
C SER A 106 3.58 0.61 -31.38
N GLN A 107 4.13 -0.41 -32.04
CA GLN A 107 3.38 -1.23 -32.98
C GLN A 107 2.38 -2.14 -32.28
N ILE A 108 2.80 -2.79 -31.18
CA ILE A 108 1.90 -3.55 -30.31
C ILE A 108 0.75 -2.65 -29.83
N GLN A 109 1.07 -1.45 -29.35
CA GLN A 109 0.05 -0.49 -28.92
C GLN A 109 -0.92 -0.13 -30.06
N LEU A 110 -0.42 0.19 -31.25
CA LEU A 110 -1.25 0.52 -32.42
C LEU A 110 -2.18 -0.63 -32.82
N VAL A 111 -1.68 -1.86 -32.85
CA VAL A 111 -2.48 -3.05 -33.18
C VAL A 111 -3.55 -3.28 -32.12
N LEU A 112 -3.20 -3.20 -30.83
CA LEU A 112 -4.16 -3.41 -29.74
C LEU A 112 -5.22 -2.32 -29.62
N ILE A 113 -4.89 -1.08 -29.99
CA ILE A 113 -5.86 0.02 -30.13
C ILE A 113 -6.78 -0.25 -31.32
N LYS A 114 -6.23 -0.66 -32.47
CA LYS A 114 -7.00 -1.00 -33.67
C LYS A 114 -7.97 -2.15 -33.42
N GLU A 115 -7.57 -3.15 -32.62
CA GLU A 115 -8.42 -4.27 -32.21
C GLU A 115 -9.41 -3.91 -31.09
N GLY A 116 -9.37 -2.68 -30.55
CA GLY A 116 -10.24 -2.23 -29.46
C GLY A 116 -9.94 -2.89 -28.11
N LYS A 117 -8.78 -3.54 -27.96
CA LYS A 117 -8.38 -4.25 -26.73
C LYS A 117 -7.82 -3.30 -25.68
N ILE A 118 -7.25 -2.16 -26.09
CA ILE A 118 -6.68 -1.13 -25.21
C ILE A 118 -7.18 0.25 -25.64
N SER A 119 -7.49 1.13 -24.67
CA SER A 119 -7.79 2.55 -24.90
C SER A 119 -6.53 3.40 -24.71
N TYR A 120 -6.44 4.49 -25.48
CA TYR A 120 -5.52 5.59 -25.22
C TYR A 120 -6.13 6.58 -24.21
#